data_AF-A0A7R9Q7F2-F1
#
_entry.id   AF-A0A7R9Q7F2-F1
#
_cell.length_a   1.000
_cell.length_b   1.000
_cell.length_c   1.000
_cell.angle_alpha   90.00
_cell.angle_beta   90.00
_cell.angle_gamma   90.00
#
_symmetry.space_group_name_H-M   'P 1'
#
loop_
_entity.id
_entity.type
_entity.pdbx_description
1 polymer ?
#
loop_
_entity_poly.entity_id
_entity_poly.type
_entity_poly.pdbx_seq_one_letter_code
_entity_poly.pdbx_strand_id
1 'polypeptide(L)'
;MEFMSTLFMDKKNLEWKKSYHFIQGADPQFGMIERSLQNKTDGQWWEEIALTRQAISEWNAMQPKPKFVVICGDLVDDFPGREPRRAKQIADLKNVFQELDKDIPLVLL
;
A
#
# COMPACT_ATOMS: atom_id res chain seq x y z
N MET A 1 -4.42 12.67 11.28
CA MET A 1 -3.98 11.28 11.47
C MET A 1 -2.48 11.26 11.28
N GLU A 2 -1.71 11.25 12.37
CA GLU A 2 -0.25 11.20 12.32
C GLU A 2 0.18 9.86 11.72
N PHE A 3 0.89 9.91 10.58
CA PHE A 3 1.71 8.78 10.16
C PHE A 3 2.91 8.73 11.11
N MET A 4 2.72 8.03 12.23
CA MET A 4 3.79 7.70 13.16
C MET A 4 4.84 6.90 12.39
N SER A 5 5.96 7.54 12.06
CA SER A 5 7.16 6.95 11.48
C SER A 5 7.91 6.09 12.50
N THR A 6 7.18 5.36 13.34
CA THR A 6 7.74 4.42 14.31
C THR A 6 8.21 3.19 13.53
N LEU A 7 9.30 3.36 12.79
CA LEU A 7 10.08 2.28 12.24
C LEU A 7 10.57 1.44 13.43
N PHE A 8 9.77 0.44 13.79
CA PHE A 8 10.17 -0.95 14.00
C PHE A 8 11.37 -1.29 14.90
N MET A 9 11.89 -0.38 15.71
CA MET A 9 12.86 -0.70 16.75
C MET A 9 12.13 -1.20 18.02
N ASP A 10 11.22 -2.17 17.86
CA ASP A 10 10.88 -3.01 19.00
C ASP A 10 12.15 -3.78 19.34
N LYS A 11 12.70 -3.56 20.54
CA LYS A 11 13.90 -4.25 21.04
C LYS A 11 13.78 -5.76 20.92
N LYS A 12 12.56 -6.31 20.86
CA LYS A 12 12.29 -7.74 20.65
C LYS A 12 12.68 -8.26 19.25
N ASN A 13 12.83 -7.39 18.25
CA ASN A 13 13.21 -7.74 16.88
C ASN A 13 14.72 -7.57 16.61
N LEU A 14 15.54 -7.25 17.61
CA LEU A 14 17.01 -7.09 17.46
C LEU A 14 17.74 -8.43 17.31
N GLU A 15 17.12 -9.52 17.72
CA GLU A 15 17.66 -10.87 17.64
C GLU A 15 16.78 -11.74 16.75
N TRP A 16 17.40 -12.55 15.89
CA TRP A 16 16.67 -13.53 15.11
C TRP A 16 16.20 -14.67 16.01
N LYS A 17 14.87 -14.83 16.13
CA LYS A 17 14.26 -15.87 17.01
C LYS A 17 13.72 -17.07 16.24
N LYS A 18 13.17 -16.83 15.05
CA LYS A 18 12.58 -17.86 14.18
C LYS A 18 12.45 -17.36 12.76
N SER A 19 12.32 -18.28 11.81
CA SER A 19 11.95 -17.97 10.43
C SER A 19 10.59 -17.26 10.37
N TYR A 20 10.48 -16.33 9.43
CA TYR A 20 9.25 -15.62 9.10
C TYR A 20 9.23 -15.34 7.59
N HIS A 21 8.06 -14.98 7.10
CA HIS A 21 7.82 -14.50 5.75
C HIS A 21 7.21 -13.10 5.81
N PHE A 22 7.35 -12.37 4.71
CA PHE A 22 6.78 -11.04 4.53
C PHE A 22 6.39 -10.89 3.06
N ILE A 23 5.57 -9.89 2.77
CA ILE A 23 5.18 -9.57 1.40
C ILE A 23 5.95 -8.36 0.93
N GLN A 24 6.50 -8.45 -0.27
CA GLN A 24 7.04 -7.32 -1.02
C GLN A 24 6.14 -7.07 -2.23
N GLY A 25 5.47 -5.92 -2.23
CA GLY A 25 4.76 -5.37 -3.39
C GLY A 25 5.47 -4.13 -3.93
N ALA A 26 5.04 -3.66 -5.09
CA ALA A 26 5.49 -2.42 -5.69
C ALA A 26 4.44 -1.91 -6.68
N ASP A 27 4.57 -0.64 -7.09
CA ASP A 27 3.88 -0.07 -8.25
C ASP A 27 2.34 -0.18 -8.24
N PRO A 28 1.61 0.12 -7.14
CA PRO A 28 0.15 0.16 -7.21
C PRO A 28 -0.35 1.31 -8.11
N GLN A 29 0.47 2.34 -8.36
CA GLN A 29 0.32 3.38 -9.40
C GLN A 29 -1.12 3.89 -9.60
N PHE A 30 -1.80 4.26 -8.51
CA PHE A 30 -3.20 4.70 -8.55
C PHE A 30 -3.41 5.81 -9.61
N GLY A 31 -4.22 5.54 -10.63
CA GLY A 31 -4.53 6.46 -11.73
C GLY A 31 -3.81 6.15 -13.05
N MET A 32 -2.86 5.21 -13.06
CA MET A 32 -2.13 4.84 -14.25
C MET A 32 -2.99 4.09 -15.27
N ILE A 33 -3.85 3.18 -14.83
CA ILE A 33 -4.70 2.39 -15.73
C ILE A 33 -5.66 3.31 -16.48
N GLU A 34 -6.35 4.21 -15.77
CA GLU A 34 -7.21 5.22 -16.39
C GLU A 34 -6.44 6.07 -17.41
N ARG A 35 -5.26 6.59 -17.02
CA ARG A 35 -4.44 7.44 -17.88
C ARG A 35 -3.93 6.70 -19.12
N SER A 36 -3.39 5.50 -18.94
CA SER A 36 -2.56 4.82 -19.95
C SER A 36 -3.35 3.86 -20.82
N LEU A 37 -4.37 3.20 -20.26
CA LEU A 37 -5.16 2.20 -20.97
C LEU A 37 -6.53 2.71 -21.40
N GLN A 38 -7.10 3.67 -20.66
CA GLN A 38 -8.44 4.21 -20.96
C GLN A 38 -8.39 5.62 -21.57
N ASN A 39 -7.24 6.28 -21.55
CA ASN A 39 -7.05 7.68 -21.96
C ASN A 39 -8.01 8.64 -21.25
N LYS A 40 -8.27 8.38 -19.96
CA LYS A 40 -9.13 9.18 -19.09
C LYS A 40 -8.37 9.82 -17.93
N THR A 41 -8.95 10.86 -17.35
CA THR A 41 -8.42 11.61 -16.20
C THR A 41 -9.53 12.07 -15.25
N ASP A 42 -10.65 11.35 -15.27
CA ASP A 42 -11.82 11.48 -14.41
C ASP A 42 -11.51 11.24 -12.93
N GLY A 43 -10.41 10.53 -12.65
CA GLY A 43 -9.75 10.52 -11.35
C GLY A 43 -10.49 9.66 -10.32
N GLN A 44 -10.84 8.45 -10.72
CA GLN A 44 -11.56 7.50 -9.86
C GLN A 44 -10.75 6.23 -9.58
N TRP A 45 -9.76 5.88 -10.43
CA TRP A 45 -8.80 4.75 -10.31
C TRP A 45 -9.40 3.49 -9.65
N TRP A 46 -10.62 3.14 -10.09
CA TRP A 46 -11.40 2.05 -9.50
C TRP A 46 -10.71 0.70 -9.67
N GLU A 47 -9.93 0.55 -10.73
CA GLU A 47 -9.25 -0.69 -11.06
C GLU A 47 -8.06 -0.91 -10.14
N GLU A 48 -7.23 0.11 -9.91
CA GLU A 48 -6.14 0.05 -8.93
C GLU A 48 -6.66 -0.16 -7.51
N ILE A 49 -7.78 0.47 -7.14
CA ILE A 49 -8.46 0.22 -5.86
C ILE A 49 -8.88 -1.25 -5.74
N ALA A 50 -9.53 -1.81 -6.78
CA ALA A 50 -10.02 -3.18 -6.76
C ALA A 50 -8.87 -4.20 -6.68
N LEU A 51 -7.80 -4.00 -7.46
CA LEU A 51 -6.62 -4.84 -7.45
C LEU A 51 -5.90 -4.78 -6.09
N THR A 52 -5.78 -3.59 -5.49
CA THR A 52 -5.17 -3.42 -4.16
C THR A 52 -5.98 -4.11 -3.08
N ARG A 53 -7.32 -4.00 -3.11
CA ARG A 53 -8.22 -4.73 -2.20
C ARG A 53 -8.10 -6.24 -2.34
N GLN A 54 -8.01 -6.74 -3.58
CA GLN A 54 -7.81 -8.16 -3.83
C GLN A 54 -6.49 -8.63 -3.21
N ALA A 55 -5.39 -7.89 -3.42
CA ALA A 55 -4.11 -8.21 -2.81
C ALA A 55 -4.19 -8.23 -1.28
N ILE A 56 -4.81 -7.22 -0.66
CA ILE A 56 -5.04 -7.15 0.79
C ILE A 56 -5.85 -8.35 1.29
N SER A 57 -6.91 -8.74 0.58
CA SER A 57 -7.72 -9.90 0.93
C SER A 57 -6.90 -11.18 0.96
N GLU A 58 -6.05 -11.40 -0.05
CA GLU A 58 -5.15 -12.56 -0.09
C GLU A 58 -4.15 -12.53 1.07
N TRP A 59 -3.53 -11.37 1.36
CA TRP A 59 -2.57 -11.24 2.47
C TRP A 59 -3.20 -11.46 3.84
N ASN A 60 -4.42 -10.95 4.05
CA ASN A 60 -5.18 -11.16 5.28
C ASN A 60 -5.55 -12.63 5.50
N ALA A 61 -5.77 -13.39 4.41
CA ALA A 61 -6.14 -14.80 4.46
C ALA A 61 -4.95 -15.76 4.66
N MET A 62 -3.70 -15.28 4.57
CA MET A 62 -2.52 -16.12 4.70
C MET A 62 -2.38 -16.74 6.09
N GLN A 63 -2.04 -18.03 6.14
CA GLN A 63 -1.70 -18.74 7.36
C GLN A 63 -0.34 -19.46 7.20
N PRO A 64 0.71 -19.08 7.97
CA PRO A 64 0.74 -17.98 8.95
C PRO A 64 0.60 -16.60 8.30
N LYS A 65 0.10 -15.61 9.07
CA LYS A 65 0.07 -14.19 8.64
C LYS A 65 1.50 -13.69 8.34
N PRO A 66 1.71 -12.88 7.29
CA PRO A 66 3.01 -12.27 7.02
C PRO A 66 3.44 -11.38 8.18
N LYS A 67 4.75 -11.32 8.44
CA LYS A 67 5.31 -10.51 9.53
C LYS A 67 5.08 -9.01 9.31
N PHE A 68 5.07 -8.58 8.05
CA PHE A 68 4.73 -7.24 7.57
C PHE A 68 4.51 -7.29 6.05
N VAL A 69 3.96 -6.21 5.51
CA VAL A 69 3.89 -5.94 4.07
C VAL A 69 4.73 -4.69 3.78
N VAL A 70 5.56 -4.73 2.74
CA VAL A 70 6.30 -3.56 2.24
C VAL A 70 5.91 -3.28 0.79
N ILE A 71 5.64 -2.02 0.47
CA ILE A 71 5.38 -1.54 -0.90
C ILE A 71 6.52 -0.60 -1.30
N CYS A 72 7.27 -0.99 -2.33
CA CYS A 72 8.59 -0.41 -2.65
C CYS A 72 8.57 0.79 -3.61
N GLY A 73 7.50 1.58 -3.65
CA GLY A 73 7.44 2.82 -4.42
C GLY A 73 6.32 2.84 -5.46
N ASP A 74 6.35 3.90 -6.29
CA ASP A 74 5.37 4.16 -7.35
C ASP A 74 3.92 4.00 -6.90
N LEU A 75 3.65 4.61 -5.74
CA LEU A 75 2.37 4.47 -5.05
C LEU A 75 1.19 5.07 -5.85
N VAL A 76 1.42 6.21 -6.50
CA VAL A 76 0.39 6.96 -7.24
C VAL A 76 0.95 7.46 -8.57
N ASP A 77 0.10 7.60 -9.57
CA ASP A 77 0.44 7.99 -10.95
C ASP A 77 0.42 9.51 -11.18
N ASP A 78 0.84 10.31 -10.19
CA ASP A 78 0.90 11.77 -10.40
C ASP A 78 2.10 12.39 -9.68
N PHE A 79 2.65 13.45 -10.27
CA PHE A 79 3.86 14.09 -9.76
C PHE A 79 3.55 15.07 -8.62
N PRO A 80 4.52 15.34 -7.72
CA PRO A 80 4.40 16.44 -6.76
C PRO A 80 4.00 17.76 -7.45
N GLY A 81 3.07 18.50 -6.85
CA GLY A 81 2.58 19.77 -7.38
C GLY A 81 1.38 19.68 -8.34
N ARG A 82 0.85 18.48 -8.58
CA ARG A 82 -0.32 18.24 -9.47
C ARG A 82 -1.64 18.18 -8.69
N GLU A 83 -1.77 19.02 -7.68
CA GLU A 83 -2.98 19.07 -6.87
C GLU A 83 -4.20 19.57 -7.65
N PRO A 84 -5.42 19.09 -7.35
CA PRO A 84 -5.79 18.21 -6.23
C PRO A 84 -5.74 16.71 -6.54
N ARG A 85 -5.34 16.32 -7.77
CA ARG A 85 -5.41 14.92 -8.22
C ARG A 85 -4.49 14.02 -7.40
N ARG A 86 -3.24 14.45 -7.21
CA ARG A 86 -2.27 13.71 -6.40
C ARG A 86 -2.74 13.50 -4.96
N ALA A 87 -3.27 14.52 -4.28
CA ALA A 87 -3.78 14.36 -2.92
C ALA A 87 -4.92 13.35 -2.85
N LYS A 88 -5.81 13.32 -3.85
CA LYS A 88 -6.90 12.32 -3.92
C LYS A 88 -6.36 10.91 -4.10
N GLN A 89 -5.42 10.69 -5.03
CA GLN A 89 -4.80 9.36 -5.20
C GLN A 89 -4.12 8.89 -3.91
N ILE A 90 -3.39 9.76 -3.23
CA ILE A 90 -2.74 9.42 -1.95
C ILE A 90 -3.77 9.13 -0.87
N ALA A 91 -4.87 9.89 -0.80
CA ALA A 91 -5.93 9.67 0.17
C ALA A 91 -6.61 8.32 -0.04
N ASP A 92 -6.98 7.99 -1.28
CA ASP A 92 -7.65 6.73 -1.58
C ASP A 92 -6.72 5.53 -1.43
N LEU A 93 -5.45 5.65 -1.84
CA LEU A 93 -4.44 4.63 -1.55
C LEU A 93 -4.36 4.36 -0.05
N LYS A 94 -4.23 5.40 0.77
CA LYS A 94 -4.18 5.26 2.23
C LYS A 94 -5.45 4.63 2.79
N ASN A 95 -6.61 5.01 2.28
CA ASN A 95 -7.91 4.49 2.70
C ASN A 95 -8.04 2.99 2.40
N VAL A 96 -7.67 2.55 1.19
CA VAL A 96 -7.71 1.12 0.82
C VAL A 96 -6.75 0.32 1.70
N PHE A 97 -5.54 0.80 1.95
CA PHE A 97 -4.59 0.12 2.82
C PHE A 97 -5.01 0.07 4.31
N GLN A 98 -6.01 0.84 4.75
CA GLN A 98 -6.61 0.66 6.09
C GLN A 98 -7.37 -0.67 6.22
N GLU A 99 -7.70 -1.33 5.11
CA GLU A 99 -8.36 -2.64 5.09
C GLU A 99 -7.39 -3.80 5.37
N LEU A 100 -6.08 -3.53 5.39
CA LEU A 100 -5.08 -4.50 5.84
C LEU A 100 -5.32 -4.85 7.32
N ASP A 101 -5.19 -6.14 7.64
CA ASP A 101 -5.32 -6.62 9.01
C ASP A 101 -4.36 -5.86 9.93
N LYS A 102 -4.90 -5.31 11.04
CA LYS A 102 -4.17 -4.41 11.94
C LYS A 102 -2.98 -5.08 12.65
N ASP A 103 -2.93 -6.40 12.68
CA ASP A 103 -1.79 -7.16 13.20
C ASP A 103 -0.64 -7.27 12.20
N ILE A 104 -0.86 -6.92 10.92
CA ILE A 104 0.13 -6.93 9.85
C ILE A 104 0.59 -5.48 9.61
N PRO A 105 1.80 -5.10 10.03
CA PRO A 105 2.27 -3.75 9.78
C PRO A 105 2.54 -3.51 8.30
N LEU A 106 2.23 -2.31 7.85
CA LEU A 106 2.49 -1.83 6.49
C LEU A 106 3.67 -0.86 6.48
N VAL A 107 4.60 -1.08 5.55
CA VAL A 107 5.71 -0.17 5.25
C VAL A 107 5.51 0.35 3.82
N LEU A 108 5.47 1.66 3.67
CA LEU A 108 5.42 2.33 2.36
C LEU A 108 6.75 3.06 2.16
N LEU A 109 7.43 2.81 1.04
CA LEU A 109 8.68 3.45 0.65
C LEU A 109 8.46 4.54 -0.40
#